data_AF-A0A9D0Y1C2-F1
#
_entry.id   AF-A0A9D0Y1C2-F1
#
_cell.length_a   1.000
_cell.length_b   1.000
_cell.length_c   1.000
_cell.angle_alpha   90.00
_cell.angle_beta   90.00
_cell.angle_gamma   90.00
#
_symmetry.space_group_name_H-M   'P 1'
#
loop_
_entity.id
_entity.type
_entity.pdbx_description
1 polymer ?
#
loop_
_entity_poly.entity_id
_entity_poly.type
_entity_poly.pdbx_seq_one_letter_code
_entity_poly.pdbx_strand_id
1 'polypeptide(L)'
;EENHVVYVWIDALSNYITGLEYDVDGEHGENFSKYWPADLHLIGKDILRFHTIYWPIMLMALEVPLPKQIFGHPWLLQGGGKMSKSKGNVLYAEDLVDLFGVDAVRYFVLHEMPFDNDGIITYELMVERINSELANTLGNLVNRTISMSNKYFDGLVVNANINEDVDEDLKRVVTETYSKVLAKMDKLRVSDAITLIFNMFKRCNKYIDETMPWVLAKDEEKKDRLATVLYNLIEGISVGANLLEPFMPETSKKILKQINGAERTKEQLEQFGVYPSETKVTDKPEILFARLDIKEVLEKIETTCEDIDSSNEEAVETDAAVIAIPDKDEISFDDFMSMQFQIGEVISCEEVKKSRKLLCSQVKVGNKTMQIVSGIKADYTPEEMVGKKVMVLVNLKPAKLAGLLSEGMLLCAEDQDGKLALMVAEKDMPSGAEIT
;
A
#
# COMPACT_ATOMS: atom_id res chain seq x y z
N GLU A 1 40.62 -12.84 17.15
CA GLU A 1 39.83 -12.00 16.23
C GLU A 1 38.36 -12.06 16.68
N GLU A 2 38.01 -11.38 17.78
CA GLU A 2 36.66 -11.50 18.40
C GLU A 2 35.76 -10.26 18.16
N ASN A 3 36.26 -9.24 17.46
CA ASN A 3 35.57 -7.94 17.31
C ASN A 3 35.01 -7.70 15.89
N HIS A 4 34.97 -8.72 15.03
CA HIS A 4 34.47 -8.57 13.66
C HIS A 4 33.11 -9.25 13.54
N VAL A 5 32.14 -8.53 12.95
CA VAL A 5 30.82 -9.05 12.61
C VAL A 5 30.65 -9.05 11.10
N VAL A 6 29.88 -10.01 10.58
CA VAL A 6 29.55 -10.08 9.15
C VAL A 6 28.66 -8.90 8.80
N TYR A 7 28.93 -8.26 7.66
CA TYR A 7 28.08 -7.19 7.17
C TYR A 7 26.67 -7.73 6.86
N VAL A 8 25.64 -7.06 7.37
CA VAL A 8 24.25 -7.55 7.37
C VAL A 8 23.74 -8.02 6.00
N TRP A 9 24.14 -7.38 4.90
CA TRP A 9 23.71 -7.80 3.56
C TRP A 9 24.35 -9.10 3.09
N ILE A 10 25.56 -9.41 3.53
CA ILE A 10 26.22 -10.69 3.22
C ILE A 10 25.50 -11.81 3.96
N ASP A 11 25.26 -11.61 5.26
CA ASP A 11 24.54 -12.56 6.10
C ASP A 11 23.10 -12.77 5.61
N ALA A 12 22.39 -11.69 5.35
CA ALA A 12 21.01 -11.73 4.86
C ALA A 12 20.89 -12.50 3.54
N LEU A 13 21.79 -12.32 2.57
CA LEU A 13 21.70 -13.05 1.30
C LEU A 13 21.87 -14.57 1.47
N SER A 14 22.61 -15.01 2.48
CA SER A 14 22.78 -16.44 2.76
C SER A 14 21.48 -17.14 3.17
N ASN A 15 20.46 -16.40 3.64
CA ASN A 15 19.19 -16.97 4.10
C ASN A 15 18.56 -17.92 3.06
N TYR A 16 18.72 -17.61 1.76
CA TYR A 16 18.12 -18.37 0.66
C TYR A 16 18.64 -19.81 0.57
N ILE A 17 19.87 -20.06 1.03
CA ILE A 17 20.49 -21.39 1.01
C ILE A 17 20.53 -21.99 2.42
N THR A 18 20.66 -21.17 3.47
CA THR A 18 20.61 -21.63 4.86
C THR A 18 19.27 -22.26 5.21
N GLY A 19 18.16 -21.67 4.76
CA GLY A 19 16.82 -22.25 4.94
C GLY A 19 16.59 -23.55 4.18
N LEU A 20 17.47 -23.87 3.23
CA LEU A 20 17.47 -25.13 2.48
C LEU A 20 18.49 -26.14 3.02
N GLU A 21 19.09 -25.89 4.18
CA GLU A 21 20.10 -26.77 4.80
C GLU A 21 21.41 -26.84 4.00
N TYR A 22 21.84 -25.70 3.45
CA TYR A 22 23.18 -25.59 2.85
C TYR A 22 24.28 -25.70 3.91
N ASP A 23 25.21 -26.62 3.67
CA ASP A 23 26.42 -26.83 4.47
C ASP A 23 27.67 -26.50 3.63
N VAL A 24 28.59 -25.70 4.17
CA VAL A 24 29.80 -25.26 3.46
C VAL A 24 30.82 -26.38 3.22
N ASP A 25 30.79 -27.43 4.03
CA ASP A 25 31.68 -28.59 3.91
C ASP A 25 31.13 -29.64 2.92
N GLY A 26 29.99 -29.36 2.29
CA GLY A 26 29.39 -30.17 1.22
C GLY A 26 28.37 -31.20 1.68
N GLU A 27 28.12 -31.31 2.98
CA GLU A 27 27.10 -32.19 3.58
C GLU A 27 25.70 -31.55 3.53
N HIS A 28 25.28 -31.12 2.33
CA HIS A 28 24.01 -30.42 2.15
C HIS A 28 22.80 -31.31 2.47
N GLY A 29 21.75 -30.71 3.05
CA GLY A 29 20.47 -31.39 3.24
C GLY A 29 19.71 -31.70 1.94
N GLU A 30 18.67 -32.52 2.05
CA GLU A 30 17.85 -32.93 0.90
C GLU A 30 17.14 -31.73 0.23
N ASN A 31 16.78 -30.73 1.04
CA ASN A 31 16.07 -29.54 0.55
C ASN A 31 16.94 -28.70 -0.38
N PHE A 32 18.23 -28.54 -0.09
CA PHE A 32 19.15 -27.82 -0.96
C PHE A 32 19.25 -28.49 -2.33
N SER A 33 19.46 -29.81 -2.34
CA SER A 33 19.57 -30.57 -3.59
C SER A 33 18.30 -30.55 -4.43
N LYS A 34 17.14 -30.43 -3.78
CA LYS A 34 15.83 -30.43 -4.46
C LYS A 34 15.42 -29.07 -5.01
N TYR A 35 15.67 -28.00 -4.26
CA TYR A 35 15.12 -26.67 -4.55
C TYR A 35 16.16 -25.67 -5.06
N TRP A 36 17.46 -25.93 -4.86
CA TRP A 36 18.52 -25.07 -5.37
C TRP A 36 19.07 -25.58 -6.71
N PRO A 37 19.33 -24.71 -7.71
CA PRO A 37 19.17 -23.25 -7.68
C PRO A 37 17.73 -22.79 -7.70
N ALA A 38 17.45 -21.70 -6.96
CA ALA A 38 16.15 -21.06 -6.93
C ALA A 38 15.68 -20.67 -8.34
N ASP A 39 14.43 -20.99 -8.67
CA ASP A 39 13.81 -20.64 -9.96
C ASP A 39 13.62 -19.12 -10.10
N LEU A 40 13.25 -18.44 -9.00
CA LEU A 40 12.95 -17.01 -9.00
C LEU A 40 13.29 -16.36 -7.65
N HIS A 41 14.03 -15.25 -7.69
CA HIS A 41 14.10 -14.29 -6.59
C HIS A 41 13.17 -13.12 -6.89
N LEU A 42 12.11 -12.95 -6.10
CA LEU A 42 11.21 -11.81 -6.17
C LEU A 42 11.60 -10.79 -5.09
N ILE A 43 12.03 -9.60 -5.51
CA ILE A 43 12.59 -8.57 -4.63
C ILE A 43 12.12 -7.17 -5.03
N GLY A 44 12.31 -6.17 -4.16
CA GLY A 44 12.18 -4.76 -4.54
C GLY A 44 13.31 -4.31 -5.47
N LYS A 45 13.02 -3.38 -6.40
CA LYS A 45 14.04 -2.87 -7.33
C LYS A 45 15.21 -2.13 -6.66
N ASP A 46 15.06 -1.72 -5.41
CA ASP A 46 16.06 -1.00 -4.61
C ASP A 46 17.23 -1.88 -4.16
N ILE A 47 16.99 -3.18 -3.99
CA ILE A 47 17.98 -4.15 -3.52
C ILE A 47 18.53 -5.02 -4.67
N LEU A 48 18.29 -4.62 -5.92
CA LEU A 48 18.74 -5.33 -7.13
C LEU A 48 20.25 -5.55 -7.15
N ARG A 49 21.04 -4.56 -6.72
CA ARG A 49 22.52 -4.65 -6.72
C ARG A 49 23.01 -5.81 -5.86
N PHE A 50 22.36 -6.05 -4.73
CA PHE A 50 22.71 -7.16 -3.83
C PHE A 50 22.46 -8.51 -4.49
N HIS A 51 21.36 -8.64 -5.23
CA HIS A 51 20.94 -9.91 -5.83
C HIS A 51 21.55 -10.19 -7.20
N THR A 52 21.93 -9.15 -7.95
CA THR A 52 22.44 -9.29 -9.33
C THR A 52 23.96 -9.17 -9.43
N ILE A 53 24.63 -8.68 -8.39
CA ILE A 53 26.10 -8.52 -8.36
C ILE A 53 26.71 -9.24 -7.17
N TYR A 54 26.38 -8.85 -5.95
CA TYR A 54 27.06 -9.37 -4.76
C TYR A 54 26.73 -10.83 -4.48
N TRP A 55 25.45 -11.20 -4.55
CA TRP A 55 25.02 -12.58 -4.34
C TRP A 55 25.63 -13.55 -5.35
N PRO A 56 25.59 -13.27 -6.67
CA PRO A 56 26.28 -14.10 -7.65
C PRO A 56 27.78 -14.22 -7.41
N ILE A 57 28.47 -13.15 -7.00
CA ILE A 57 29.91 -13.23 -6.67
C ILE A 57 30.16 -14.21 -5.51
N MET A 58 29.34 -14.14 -4.46
CA MET A 58 29.45 -15.04 -3.31
C MET A 58 29.16 -16.50 -3.71
N LEU A 59 28.08 -16.73 -4.47
CA LEU A 59 27.74 -18.06 -4.98
C LEU A 59 28.83 -18.64 -5.87
N MET A 60 29.38 -17.84 -6.80
CA MET A 60 30.49 -18.25 -7.66
C MET A 60 31.74 -18.59 -6.85
N ALA A 61 32.05 -17.82 -5.80
CA ALA A 61 33.19 -18.08 -4.92
C ALA A 61 33.02 -19.38 -4.12
N LEU A 62 31.77 -19.76 -3.81
CA LEU A 62 31.40 -21.01 -3.16
C LEU A 62 31.16 -22.16 -4.15
N GLU A 63 31.32 -21.92 -5.45
CA GLU A 63 30.99 -22.89 -6.53
C GLU A 63 29.52 -23.38 -6.51
N VAL A 64 28.62 -22.55 -5.97
CA VAL A 64 27.19 -22.84 -5.89
C VAL A 64 26.46 -22.32 -7.13
N PRO A 65 25.50 -23.09 -7.71
CA PRO A 65 24.71 -22.64 -8.86
C PRO A 65 23.96 -21.33 -8.60
N LEU A 66 23.88 -20.48 -9.64
CA LEU A 66 23.17 -19.20 -9.57
C LEU A 66 21.65 -19.39 -9.67
N PRO A 67 20.85 -18.47 -9.08
CA PRO A 67 19.40 -18.47 -9.30
C PRO A 67 19.06 -18.27 -10.78
N LYS A 68 17.98 -18.91 -11.24
CA LYS A 68 17.60 -18.94 -12.67
C LYS A 68 17.03 -17.60 -13.14
N GLN A 69 16.31 -16.90 -12.27
CA GLN A 69 15.70 -15.60 -12.56
C GLN A 69 15.69 -14.69 -11.33
N ILE A 70 15.89 -13.38 -11.54
CA ILE A 70 15.73 -12.35 -10.51
C ILE A 70 14.75 -11.31 -11.05
N PHE A 71 13.71 -11.03 -10.29
CA PHE A 71 12.70 -10.03 -10.63
C PHE A 71 12.64 -8.95 -9.55
N GLY A 72 13.02 -7.73 -9.94
CA GLY A 72 12.89 -6.52 -9.12
C GLY A 72 11.56 -5.83 -9.40
N HIS A 73 10.56 -6.01 -8.54
CA HIS A 73 9.26 -5.37 -8.71
C HIS A 73 9.34 -3.85 -8.49
N PRO A 74 8.45 -3.07 -9.12
CA PRO A 74 8.42 -1.62 -8.95
C PRO A 74 7.89 -1.19 -7.58
N TRP A 75 7.98 0.10 -7.29
CA TRP A 75 7.48 0.70 -6.06
C TRP A 75 5.97 0.89 -6.15
N LEU A 76 5.32 0.85 -4.99
CA LEU A 76 3.97 1.37 -4.82
C LEU A 76 4.05 2.70 -4.07
N LEU A 77 3.70 3.80 -4.74
CA LEU A 77 3.88 5.17 -4.26
C LEU A 77 2.58 5.75 -3.73
N GLN A 78 2.61 6.51 -2.64
CA GLN A 78 1.44 7.21 -2.12
C GLN A 78 1.43 8.66 -2.61
N GLY A 79 0.35 9.06 -3.30
CA GLY A 79 0.15 10.46 -3.71
C GLY A 79 1.29 11.08 -4.54
N GLY A 80 2.05 10.25 -5.28
CA GLY A 80 3.18 10.69 -6.12
C GLY A 80 4.56 10.68 -5.44
N GLY A 81 4.68 10.19 -4.21
CA GLY A 81 5.95 10.05 -3.50
C GLY A 81 6.12 8.72 -2.76
N LYS A 82 7.34 8.46 -2.26
CA LYS A 82 7.58 7.33 -1.35
C LYS A 82 6.86 7.57 -0.02
N MET A 83 6.34 6.50 0.55
CA MET A 83 5.83 6.50 1.93
C MET A 83 6.97 6.81 2.90
N SER A 84 6.72 7.65 3.89
CA SER A 84 7.68 7.98 4.95
C SER A 84 6.96 8.29 6.25
N LYS A 85 7.44 7.70 7.35
CA LYS A 85 6.93 8.00 8.70
C LYS A 85 7.00 9.50 9.00
N SER A 86 8.08 10.16 8.57
CA SER A 86 8.26 11.61 8.76
C SER A 86 7.27 12.50 8.01
N LYS A 87 6.59 11.96 6.99
CA LYS A 87 5.58 12.69 6.21
C LYS A 87 4.15 12.33 6.62
N GLY A 88 3.96 11.41 7.56
CA GLY A 88 2.64 10.90 7.95
C GLY A 88 1.88 10.20 6.83
N ASN A 89 2.55 9.82 5.74
CA ASN A 89 1.94 9.19 4.56
C ASN A 89 2.36 7.72 4.46
N VAL A 90 2.26 6.97 5.55
CA VAL A 90 2.51 5.53 5.53
C VAL A 90 1.17 4.83 5.53
N LEU A 91 0.94 3.94 4.58
CA LEU A 91 -0.20 3.02 4.61
C LEU A 91 0.29 1.69 5.19
N TYR A 92 -0.27 1.28 6.32
CA TYR A 92 -0.03 -0.05 6.86
C TYR A 92 -0.98 -1.05 6.22
N ALA A 93 -0.46 -2.26 5.97
CA ALA A 93 -1.25 -3.32 5.35
C ALA A 93 -2.42 -3.75 6.24
N GLU A 94 -2.26 -3.70 7.56
CA GLU A 94 -3.27 -4.03 8.55
C GLU A 94 -4.47 -3.08 8.45
N ASP A 95 -4.23 -1.77 8.47
CA ASP A 95 -5.27 -0.75 8.28
C ASP A 95 -6.04 -0.95 6.97
N LEU A 96 -5.32 -1.22 5.87
CA LEU A 96 -5.96 -1.48 4.58
C LEU A 96 -6.83 -2.74 4.62
N VAL A 97 -6.36 -3.80 5.28
CA VAL A 97 -7.11 -5.06 5.41
C VAL A 97 -8.34 -4.88 6.28
N ASP A 98 -8.27 -4.09 7.35
CA ASP A 98 -9.41 -3.84 8.23
C ASP A 98 -10.48 -2.97 7.55
N LEU A 99 -10.05 -2.00 6.74
CA LEU A 99 -10.95 -1.12 6.00
C LEU A 99 -11.59 -1.80 4.78
N PHE A 100 -10.81 -2.58 4.02
CA PHE A 100 -11.20 -3.06 2.69
C PHE A 100 -11.35 -4.57 2.57
N GLY A 101 -10.78 -5.34 3.50
CA GLY A 101 -10.71 -6.80 3.47
C GLY A 101 -9.50 -7.33 2.68
N VAL A 102 -9.00 -8.49 3.11
CA VAL A 102 -7.77 -9.12 2.58
C VAL A 102 -7.77 -9.23 1.06
N ASP A 103 -8.80 -9.81 0.46
CA ASP A 103 -8.83 -10.05 -0.99
C ASP A 103 -8.92 -8.77 -1.81
N ALA A 104 -9.59 -7.74 -1.29
CA ALA A 104 -9.67 -6.45 -1.96
C ALA A 104 -8.30 -5.77 -1.99
N VAL A 105 -7.56 -5.82 -0.88
CA VAL A 105 -6.18 -5.30 -0.80
C VAL A 105 -5.25 -6.10 -1.71
N ARG A 106 -5.33 -7.43 -1.70
CA ARG A 106 -4.55 -8.30 -2.60
C ARG A 106 -4.81 -7.97 -4.06
N TYR A 107 -6.09 -7.88 -4.47
CA TYR A 107 -6.47 -7.50 -5.82
C TYR A 107 -5.84 -6.16 -6.20
N PHE A 108 -6.00 -5.15 -5.34
CA PHE A 108 -5.51 -3.81 -5.63
C PHE A 108 -4.00 -3.80 -5.80
N VAL A 109 -3.24 -4.33 -4.85
CA VAL A 109 -1.77 -4.30 -4.89
C VAL A 109 -1.23 -5.07 -6.10
N LEU A 110 -1.84 -6.20 -6.47
CA LEU A 110 -1.40 -6.99 -7.62
C LEU A 110 -1.83 -6.38 -8.97
N HIS A 111 -2.98 -5.69 -9.02
CA HIS A 111 -3.49 -5.08 -10.24
C HIS A 111 -2.90 -3.69 -10.50
N GLU A 112 -2.78 -2.85 -9.47
CA GLU A 112 -2.29 -1.47 -9.57
C GLU A 112 -0.76 -1.36 -9.46
N MET A 113 -0.05 -2.47 -9.23
CA MET A 113 1.40 -2.53 -9.41
C MET A 113 1.71 -2.95 -10.85
N PRO A 114 2.07 -2.01 -11.74
CA PRO A 114 2.39 -2.32 -13.13
C PRO A 114 3.65 -3.17 -13.21
N PHE A 115 3.89 -3.79 -14.37
CA PHE A 115 5.13 -4.54 -14.58
C PHE A 115 6.35 -3.62 -14.80
N ASP A 116 6.15 -2.51 -15.55
CA ASP A 116 7.25 -1.69 -16.08
C ASP A 116 7.45 -0.35 -15.33
N ASN A 117 6.48 0.09 -14.53
CA ASN A 117 6.46 1.41 -13.89
C ASN A 117 6.07 1.32 -12.42
N ASP A 118 6.41 2.35 -11.65
CA ASP A 118 5.94 2.48 -10.26
C ASP A 118 4.42 2.68 -10.23
N GLY A 119 3.75 1.93 -9.35
CA GLY A 119 2.33 2.01 -9.09
C GLY A 119 1.99 3.14 -8.13
N ILE A 120 0.71 3.50 -8.06
CA ILE A 120 0.20 4.52 -7.13
C ILE A 120 -0.88 3.89 -6.26
N ILE A 121 -0.85 4.19 -4.96
CA ILE A 121 -1.90 3.85 -4.02
C ILE A 121 -2.42 5.10 -3.33
N THR A 122 -3.74 5.26 -3.32
CA THR A 122 -4.47 6.21 -2.47
C THR A 122 -5.78 5.56 -2.02
N TYR A 123 -6.38 6.06 -0.94
CA TYR A 123 -7.67 5.56 -0.46
C TYR A 123 -8.78 5.78 -1.49
N GLU A 124 -8.75 6.89 -2.23
CA GLU A 124 -9.68 7.18 -3.31
C GLU A 124 -9.57 6.14 -4.42
N LEU A 125 -8.34 5.82 -4.84
CA LEU A 125 -8.11 4.84 -5.91
C LEU A 125 -8.51 3.43 -5.45
N MET A 126 -8.24 3.07 -4.19
CA MET A 126 -8.70 1.82 -3.57
C MET A 126 -10.23 1.70 -3.65
N VAL A 127 -10.95 2.72 -3.15
CA VAL A 127 -12.42 2.76 -3.17
C VAL A 127 -12.96 2.71 -4.61
N GLU A 128 -12.33 3.44 -5.55
CA GLU A 128 -12.71 3.42 -6.95
C GLU A 128 -12.61 2.01 -7.55
N ARG A 129 -11.47 1.33 -7.34
CA ARG A 129 -11.23 -0.02 -7.89
C ARG A 129 -12.13 -1.07 -7.26
N ILE A 130 -12.35 -1.02 -5.95
CA ILE A 130 -13.27 -1.91 -5.26
C ILE A 130 -14.70 -1.71 -5.79
N ASN A 131 -15.15 -0.47 -5.91
CA ASN A 131 -16.50 -0.18 -6.39
C ASN A 131 -16.69 -0.58 -7.87
N SER A 132 -15.76 -0.20 -8.75
CA SER A 132 -15.90 -0.40 -10.19
C SER A 132 -15.66 -1.84 -10.65
N GLU A 133 -14.59 -2.48 -10.18
CA GLU A 133 -14.22 -3.82 -10.62
C GLU A 133 -14.84 -4.87 -9.70
N LEU A 134 -14.57 -4.82 -8.40
CA LEU A 134 -14.98 -5.89 -7.48
C LEU A 134 -16.50 -5.92 -7.23
N ALA A 135 -17.10 -4.77 -6.89
CA ALA A 135 -18.53 -4.71 -6.61
C ALA A 135 -19.37 -4.69 -7.90
N ASN A 136 -19.11 -3.75 -8.81
CA ASN A 136 -19.96 -3.55 -9.99
C ASN A 136 -19.74 -4.57 -11.12
N THR A 137 -18.52 -5.07 -11.32
CA THR A 137 -18.24 -6.03 -12.41
C THR A 137 -18.39 -7.46 -11.94
N LEU A 138 -17.67 -7.87 -10.88
CA LEU A 138 -17.68 -9.25 -10.38
C LEU A 138 -18.88 -9.53 -9.46
N GLY A 139 -19.03 -8.75 -8.39
CA GLY A 139 -20.09 -8.94 -7.38
C GLY A 139 -21.49 -8.90 -7.98
N ASN A 140 -21.76 -7.89 -8.80
CA ASN A 140 -23.04 -7.73 -9.49
C ASN A 140 -23.32 -8.87 -10.48
N LEU A 141 -22.32 -9.36 -11.21
CA LEU A 141 -22.47 -10.48 -12.15
C LEU A 141 -22.92 -11.74 -11.42
N VAL A 142 -22.24 -12.09 -10.33
CA VAL A 142 -22.56 -13.27 -9.52
C VAL A 142 -23.96 -13.14 -8.93
N ASN A 143 -24.24 -12.00 -8.28
CA ASN A 143 -25.53 -11.77 -7.63
C ASN A 143 -26.71 -11.78 -8.61
N ARG A 144 -26.59 -11.09 -9.75
CA ARG A 144 -27.64 -11.06 -10.78
C ARG A 144 -27.88 -12.43 -11.39
N THR A 145 -26.83 -13.18 -11.68
CA THR A 145 -26.95 -14.51 -12.31
C THR A 145 -27.64 -15.50 -11.37
N ILE A 146 -27.24 -15.55 -10.09
CA ILE A 146 -27.91 -16.38 -9.08
C ILE A 146 -29.36 -15.93 -8.89
N SER A 147 -29.61 -14.63 -8.76
CA SER A 147 -30.96 -14.08 -8.58
C SER A 147 -31.89 -14.41 -9.76
N MET A 148 -31.39 -14.34 -11.00
CA MET A 148 -32.16 -14.74 -12.18
C MET A 148 -32.41 -16.25 -12.21
N SER A 149 -31.43 -17.07 -11.82
CA SER A 149 -31.58 -18.53 -11.72
C SER A 149 -32.65 -18.90 -10.69
N ASN A 150 -32.64 -18.26 -9.51
CA ASN A 150 -33.65 -18.43 -8.48
C ASN A 150 -35.04 -17.98 -8.96
N LYS A 151 -35.12 -16.83 -9.62
CA LYS A 151 -36.38 -16.26 -10.07
C LYS A 151 -37.06 -17.07 -11.18
N TYR A 152 -36.30 -17.57 -12.15
CA TYR A 152 -36.87 -18.18 -13.36
C TYR A 152 -36.89 -19.72 -13.32
N PHE A 153 -36.01 -20.35 -12.53
CA PHE A 153 -35.87 -21.81 -12.49
C PHE A 153 -35.72 -22.38 -11.07
N ASP A 154 -36.15 -21.65 -10.03
CA ASP A 154 -36.01 -22.08 -8.63
C ASP A 154 -34.55 -22.46 -8.26
N GLY A 155 -33.60 -21.78 -8.90
CA GLY A 155 -32.17 -21.96 -8.67
C GLY A 155 -31.56 -23.13 -9.44
N LEU A 156 -32.35 -23.93 -10.15
CA LEU A 156 -31.86 -25.05 -10.93
C LEU A 156 -31.23 -24.56 -12.23
N VAL A 157 -29.94 -24.87 -12.43
CA VAL A 157 -29.18 -24.44 -13.61
C VAL A 157 -29.07 -25.61 -14.57
N VAL A 158 -29.70 -25.51 -15.74
CA VAL A 158 -29.79 -26.60 -16.73
C VAL A 158 -29.18 -26.16 -18.06
N ASN A 159 -28.32 -27.00 -18.63
CA ASN A 159 -27.86 -26.82 -20.00
C ASN A 159 -28.84 -27.48 -20.98
N ALA A 160 -29.73 -26.69 -21.59
CA ALA A 160 -30.68 -27.17 -22.58
C ALA A 160 -30.08 -27.31 -23.99
N ASN A 161 -28.78 -27.02 -24.17
CA ASN A 161 -28.04 -27.13 -25.43
C ASN A 161 -28.62 -26.28 -26.59
N ILE A 162 -29.28 -25.17 -26.28
CA ILE A 162 -29.75 -24.20 -27.28
C ILE A 162 -28.69 -23.14 -27.50
N ASN A 163 -28.16 -23.06 -28.72
CA ASN A 163 -26.98 -22.27 -29.02
C ASN A 163 -27.23 -21.20 -30.09
N GLU A 164 -26.70 -20.01 -29.85
CA GLU A 164 -26.68 -18.87 -30.78
C GLU A 164 -25.25 -18.33 -30.95
N ASP A 165 -25.01 -17.51 -31.98
CA ASP A 165 -23.66 -16.96 -32.27
C ASP A 165 -23.05 -16.19 -31.08
N VAL A 166 -23.88 -15.53 -30.28
CA VAL A 166 -23.44 -14.80 -29.09
C VAL A 166 -22.89 -15.74 -27.99
N ASP A 167 -23.36 -16.99 -27.96
CA ASP A 167 -22.93 -18.02 -27.00
C ASP A 167 -21.55 -18.54 -27.38
N GLU A 168 -21.31 -18.78 -28.67
CA GLU A 168 -20.00 -19.23 -29.17
C GLU A 168 -18.90 -18.21 -28.92
N ASP A 169 -19.21 -16.91 -29.05
CA ASP A 169 -18.26 -15.86 -28.69
C ASP A 169 -17.94 -15.87 -27.17
N LEU A 170 -18.94 -16.02 -26.31
CA LEU A 170 -18.71 -16.14 -24.86
C LEU A 170 -17.87 -17.38 -24.53
N LYS A 171 -18.23 -18.55 -25.06
CA LYS A 171 -17.52 -19.82 -24.84
C LYS A 171 -16.06 -19.74 -25.26
N ARG A 172 -15.79 -19.13 -26.42
CA ARG A 172 -14.43 -18.88 -26.90
C ARG A 172 -13.65 -17.99 -25.92
N VAL A 173 -14.23 -16.86 -25.48
CA VAL A 173 -13.55 -15.97 -24.53
C VAL A 173 -13.22 -16.71 -23.23
N VAL A 174 -14.16 -17.47 -22.68
CA VAL A 174 -13.96 -18.23 -21.43
C VAL A 174 -12.84 -19.26 -21.57
N THR A 175 -12.90 -20.12 -22.58
CA THR A 175 -11.90 -21.19 -22.81
C THR A 175 -10.51 -20.66 -23.13
N GLU A 176 -10.39 -19.55 -23.88
CA GLU A 176 -9.09 -18.95 -24.19
C GLU A 176 -8.46 -18.24 -22.98
N THR A 177 -9.24 -17.83 -21.97
CA THR A 177 -8.75 -16.97 -20.88
C THR A 177 -7.65 -17.66 -20.07
N TYR A 178 -7.78 -18.97 -19.77
CA TYR A 178 -6.77 -19.71 -19.01
C TYR A 178 -5.38 -19.64 -19.66
N SER A 179 -5.29 -20.00 -20.95
CA SER A 179 -4.02 -19.99 -21.69
C SER A 179 -3.39 -18.59 -21.75
N LYS A 180 -4.21 -17.54 -21.88
CA LYS A 180 -3.74 -16.15 -21.90
C LYS A 180 -3.24 -15.70 -20.52
N VAL A 181 -3.92 -16.09 -19.44
CA VAL A 181 -3.50 -15.84 -18.05
C VAL A 181 -2.18 -16.53 -17.77
N LEU A 182 -2.05 -17.81 -18.13
CA LEU A 182 -0.81 -18.57 -17.96
C LEU A 182 0.37 -17.90 -18.67
N ALA A 183 0.19 -17.49 -19.93
CA ALA A 183 1.22 -16.80 -20.70
C ALA A 183 1.65 -15.44 -20.10
N LYS A 184 0.78 -14.78 -19.31
CA LYS A 184 1.13 -13.57 -18.57
C LYS A 184 1.88 -13.90 -17.27
N MET A 185 1.43 -14.92 -16.55
CA MET A 185 2.07 -15.38 -15.31
C MET A 185 3.47 -15.94 -15.53
N ASP A 186 3.72 -16.64 -16.64
CA ASP A 186 5.05 -17.10 -17.05
C ASP A 186 6.07 -15.96 -17.22
N LYS A 187 5.56 -14.73 -17.42
CA LYS A 187 6.37 -13.51 -17.57
C LYS A 187 6.25 -12.58 -16.36
N LEU A 188 5.67 -13.05 -15.25
CA LEU A 188 5.42 -12.27 -14.04
C LEU A 188 4.57 -11.01 -14.27
N ARG A 189 3.76 -10.99 -15.34
CA ARG A 189 2.83 -9.89 -15.66
C ARG A 189 1.50 -10.11 -14.94
N VAL A 190 1.56 -10.05 -13.60
CA VAL A 190 0.44 -10.36 -12.69
C VAL A 190 -0.77 -9.45 -12.94
N SER A 191 -0.55 -8.13 -13.03
CA SER A 191 -1.61 -7.15 -13.32
C SER A 191 -2.35 -7.46 -14.63
N ASP A 192 -1.61 -7.72 -15.72
CA ASP A 192 -2.19 -8.11 -17.01
C ASP A 192 -3.02 -9.40 -16.91
N ALA A 193 -2.57 -10.37 -16.11
CA ALA A 193 -3.29 -11.63 -15.91
C ALA A 193 -4.65 -11.38 -15.24
N ILE A 194 -4.68 -10.54 -14.20
CA ILE A 194 -5.92 -10.14 -13.52
C ILE A 194 -6.83 -9.37 -14.50
N THR A 195 -6.28 -8.45 -15.30
CA THR A 195 -7.04 -7.72 -16.32
C THR A 195 -7.73 -8.68 -17.31
N LEU A 196 -7.06 -9.75 -17.75
CA LEU A 196 -7.66 -10.75 -18.64
C LEU A 196 -8.85 -11.45 -17.99
N ILE A 197 -8.75 -11.81 -16.71
CA ILE A 197 -9.84 -12.43 -15.95
C ILE A 197 -11.03 -11.46 -15.83
N PHE A 198 -10.77 -10.19 -15.53
CA PHE A 198 -11.84 -9.18 -15.44
C PHE A 198 -12.47 -8.85 -16.80
N ASN A 199 -11.71 -8.91 -17.89
CA ASN A 199 -12.28 -8.79 -19.24
C ASN A 199 -13.24 -9.94 -19.55
N MET A 200 -12.99 -11.14 -19.06
CA MET A 200 -13.93 -12.26 -19.15
C MET A 200 -15.21 -11.98 -18.36
N PHE A 201 -15.13 -11.47 -17.13
CA PHE A 201 -16.34 -11.06 -16.38
C PHE A 201 -17.11 -9.92 -17.06
N LYS A 202 -16.41 -8.94 -17.65
CA LYS A 202 -17.03 -7.89 -18.46
C LYS A 202 -17.75 -8.47 -19.68
N ARG A 203 -17.18 -9.51 -20.32
CA ARG A 203 -17.83 -10.24 -21.41
C ARG A 203 -19.10 -10.97 -20.95
N CYS A 204 -19.08 -11.59 -19.77
CA CYS A 204 -20.28 -12.21 -19.17
C CYS A 204 -21.37 -11.16 -18.86
N ASN A 205 -21.01 -10.00 -18.33
CA ASN A 205 -21.97 -8.90 -18.14
C ASN A 205 -22.57 -8.44 -19.48
N LYS A 206 -21.73 -8.24 -20.49
CA LYS A 206 -22.19 -7.89 -21.84
C LYS A 206 -23.11 -8.97 -22.43
N TYR A 207 -22.83 -10.25 -22.17
CA TYR A 207 -23.67 -11.37 -22.59
C TYR A 207 -25.07 -11.30 -21.98
N ILE A 208 -25.20 -10.86 -20.72
CA ILE A 208 -26.52 -10.60 -20.10
C ILE A 208 -27.27 -9.50 -20.86
N ASP A 209 -26.58 -8.42 -21.24
CA ASP A 209 -27.21 -7.30 -21.93
C ASP A 209 -27.63 -7.66 -23.37
N GLU A 210 -26.80 -8.46 -24.07
CA GLU A 210 -27.07 -8.95 -25.44
C GLU A 210 -28.21 -9.98 -25.48
N THR A 211 -28.27 -10.90 -24.50
CA THR A 211 -29.28 -11.97 -24.45
C THR A 211 -30.59 -11.54 -23.78
N MET A 212 -30.58 -10.42 -23.04
CA MET A 212 -31.73 -9.88 -22.32
C MET A 212 -32.59 -10.96 -21.61
N PRO A 213 -32.06 -11.68 -20.60
CA PRO A 213 -32.76 -12.79 -19.94
C PRO A 213 -34.17 -12.45 -19.45
N TRP A 214 -34.40 -11.20 -19.05
CA TRP A 214 -35.72 -10.68 -18.63
C TRP A 214 -36.74 -10.55 -19.76
N VAL A 215 -36.31 -10.51 -21.02
CA VAL A 215 -37.19 -10.57 -22.19
C VAL A 215 -37.47 -12.02 -22.53
N LEU A 216 -36.45 -12.89 -22.55
CA LEU A 216 -36.60 -14.32 -22.79
C LEU A 216 -37.57 -14.97 -21.78
N ALA A 217 -37.50 -14.56 -20.51
CA ALA A 217 -38.37 -15.06 -19.45
C ALA A 217 -39.87 -14.73 -19.61
N LYS A 218 -40.25 -13.86 -20.56
CA LYS A 218 -41.66 -13.52 -20.84
C LYS A 218 -42.29 -14.43 -21.88
N ASP A 219 -41.50 -15.28 -22.53
CA ASP A 219 -41.90 -16.13 -23.64
C ASP A 219 -41.62 -17.60 -23.30
N GLU A 220 -42.67 -18.39 -23.06
CA GLU A 220 -42.55 -19.78 -22.61
C GLU A 220 -41.85 -20.65 -23.67
N GLU A 221 -41.93 -20.31 -24.95
CA GLU A 221 -41.21 -21.03 -26.03
C GLU A 221 -39.69 -20.81 -25.97
N LYS A 222 -39.23 -19.74 -25.31
CA LYS A 222 -37.81 -19.41 -25.17
C LYS A 222 -37.21 -19.87 -23.84
N LYS A 223 -37.93 -20.70 -23.09
CA LYS A 223 -37.50 -21.20 -21.78
C LYS A 223 -36.18 -21.96 -21.84
N ASP A 224 -36.01 -22.85 -22.82
CA ASP A 224 -34.77 -23.61 -23.01
C ASP A 224 -33.59 -22.73 -23.41
N ARG A 225 -33.86 -21.69 -24.20
CA ARG A 225 -32.86 -20.66 -24.52
C ARG A 225 -32.42 -19.93 -23.27
N LEU A 226 -33.38 -19.47 -22.45
CA LEU A 226 -33.08 -18.80 -21.18
C LEU A 226 -32.29 -19.71 -20.22
N ALA A 227 -32.63 -21.00 -20.13
CA ALA A 227 -31.90 -21.96 -19.31
C ALA A 227 -30.43 -22.06 -19.76
N THR A 228 -30.19 -22.18 -21.07
CA THR A 228 -28.83 -22.22 -21.63
C THR A 228 -28.07 -20.91 -21.40
N VAL A 229 -28.73 -19.75 -21.48
CA VAL A 229 -28.12 -18.45 -21.15
C VAL A 229 -27.62 -18.42 -19.71
N LEU A 230 -28.44 -18.84 -18.74
CA LEU A 230 -28.06 -18.85 -17.33
C LEU A 230 -26.97 -19.89 -17.04
N TYR A 231 -27.03 -21.07 -17.68
CA TYR A 231 -25.96 -22.07 -17.59
C TYR A 231 -24.62 -21.50 -18.07
N ASN A 232 -24.59 -20.86 -19.23
CA ASN A 232 -23.37 -20.27 -19.78
C ASN A 232 -22.77 -19.19 -18.85
N LEU A 233 -23.61 -18.42 -18.18
CA LEU A 233 -23.17 -17.43 -17.20
C LEU A 233 -22.55 -18.07 -15.95
N ILE A 234 -23.20 -19.10 -15.40
CA ILE A 234 -22.69 -19.85 -14.25
C ILE A 234 -21.38 -20.55 -14.60
N GLU A 235 -21.25 -21.10 -15.81
CA GLU A 235 -20.01 -21.69 -16.31
C GLU A 235 -18.89 -20.64 -16.37
N GLY A 236 -19.14 -19.46 -16.95
CA GLY A 236 -18.17 -18.36 -16.99
C GLY A 236 -17.77 -17.87 -15.60
N ILE A 237 -18.72 -17.78 -14.66
CA ILE A 237 -18.45 -17.43 -13.26
C ILE A 237 -17.59 -18.52 -12.58
N SER A 238 -17.89 -19.80 -12.82
CA SER A 238 -17.15 -20.93 -12.24
C SER A 238 -15.69 -20.96 -12.73
N VAL A 239 -15.46 -20.78 -14.04
CA VAL A 239 -14.10 -20.66 -14.59
C VAL A 239 -13.39 -19.44 -14.00
N GLY A 240 -14.06 -18.28 -13.97
CA GLY A 240 -13.46 -17.06 -13.47
C GLY A 240 -13.10 -17.12 -11.99
N ALA A 241 -13.93 -17.75 -11.16
CA ALA A 241 -13.61 -17.98 -9.75
C ALA A 241 -12.35 -18.83 -9.59
N ASN A 242 -12.22 -19.93 -10.35
CA ASN A 242 -11.01 -20.76 -10.31
C ASN A 242 -9.76 -20.00 -10.78
N LEU A 243 -9.87 -19.17 -11.83
CA LEU A 243 -8.75 -18.34 -12.29
C LEU A 243 -8.37 -17.24 -11.28
N LEU A 244 -9.31 -16.79 -10.45
CA LEU A 244 -9.08 -15.79 -9.42
C LEU A 244 -8.38 -16.34 -8.17
N GLU A 245 -8.39 -17.65 -7.94
CA GLU A 245 -7.90 -18.27 -6.68
C GLU A 245 -6.49 -17.82 -6.26
N PRO A 246 -5.48 -17.73 -7.17
CA PRO A 246 -4.14 -17.29 -6.77
C PRO A 246 -4.09 -15.83 -6.28
N PHE A 247 -5.07 -15.01 -6.69
CA PHE A 247 -5.11 -13.57 -6.43
C PHE A 247 -6.06 -13.24 -5.27
N MET A 248 -7.26 -13.83 -5.26
CA MET A 248 -8.34 -13.61 -4.29
C MET A 248 -8.93 -14.96 -3.82
N PRO A 249 -8.22 -15.71 -2.96
CA PRO A 249 -8.59 -17.08 -2.61
C PRO A 249 -9.93 -17.19 -1.87
N GLU A 250 -10.25 -16.27 -0.96
CA GLU A 250 -11.48 -16.35 -0.17
C GLU A 250 -12.70 -15.97 -1.02
N THR A 251 -12.56 -14.99 -1.90
CA THR A 251 -13.57 -14.58 -2.87
C THR A 251 -13.85 -15.71 -3.86
N SER A 252 -12.80 -16.38 -4.36
CA SER A 252 -12.95 -17.55 -5.22
C SER A 252 -13.81 -18.64 -4.56
N LYS A 253 -13.44 -19.04 -3.34
CA LYS A 253 -14.19 -20.04 -2.56
C LYS A 253 -15.63 -19.59 -2.29
N LYS A 254 -15.86 -18.32 -1.93
CA LYS A 254 -17.20 -17.77 -1.72
C LYS A 254 -18.05 -17.85 -2.98
N ILE A 255 -17.50 -17.52 -4.15
CA ILE A 255 -18.21 -17.63 -5.43
C ILE A 255 -18.58 -19.08 -5.71
N LEU A 256 -17.60 -20.00 -5.64
CA LEU A 256 -17.83 -21.42 -5.91
C LEU A 256 -18.89 -22.00 -4.98
N LYS A 257 -18.85 -21.65 -3.68
CA LYS A 257 -19.87 -22.05 -2.71
C LYS A 257 -21.26 -21.53 -3.08
N GLN A 258 -21.39 -20.27 -3.49
CA GLN A 258 -22.69 -19.69 -3.85
C GLN A 258 -23.33 -20.35 -5.08
N ILE A 259 -22.51 -20.77 -6.05
CA ILE A 259 -22.99 -21.48 -7.24
C ILE A 259 -22.96 -23.00 -7.07
N ASN A 260 -22.58 -23.54 -5.90
CA ASN A 260 -22.32 -24.97 -5.70
C ASN A 260 -21.40 -25.59 -6.76
N GLY A 261 -20.39 -24.82 -7.19
CA GLY A 261 -19.33 -25.24 -8.10
C GLY A 261 -18.17 -25.90 -7.39
N ALA A 262 -17.30 -26.55 -8.16
CA ALA A 262 -16.08 -27.19 -7.68
C ALA A 262 -14.82 -26.48 -8.17
N GLU A 263 -13.71 -26.73 -7.47
CA GLU A 263 -12.37 -26.43 -7.98
C GLU A 263 -12.10 -27.24 -9.25
N ARG A 264 -11.36 -26.65 -10.19
CA ARG A 264 -11.07 -27.22 -11.51
C ARG A 264 -9.58 -27.54 -11.66
N THR A 265 -9.28 -28.63 -12.35
CA THR A 265 -7.93 -28.90 -12.83
C THR A 265 -7.57 -27.97 -13.99
N LYS A 266 -6.28 -27.94 -14.36
CA LYS A 266 -5.79 -27.14 -15.49
C LYS A 266 -6.50 -27.50 -16.79
N GLU A 267 -6.69 -28.79 -17.04
CA GLU A 267 -7.35 -29.31 -18.25
C GLU A 267 -8.84 -28.92 -18.31
N GLN A 268 -9.50 -28.81 -17.15
CA GLN A 268 -10.89 -28.39 -17.05
C GLN A 268 -11.08 -26.88 -17.24
N LEU A 269 -10.05 -26.06 -17.04
CA LEU A 269 -10.10 -24.61 -17.25
C LEU A 269 -10.05 -24.23 -18.73
N GLU A 270 -9.59 -25.13 -19.60
CA GLU A 270 -9.58 -24.95 -21.05
C GLU A 270 -10.87 -25.44 -21.73
N GLN A 271 -11.79 -26.02 -20.95
CA GLN A 271 -13.03 -26.59 -21.44
C GLN A 271 -14.23 -25.76 -21.00
N PHE A 272 -15.23 -25.67 -21.88
CA PHE A 272 -16.52 -25.08 -21.55
C PHE A 272 -17.55 -26.17 -21.25
N GLY A 273 -18.41 -25.90 -20.28
CA GLY A 273 -19.51 -26.78 -19.90
C GLY A 273 -19.11 -27.87 -18.90
N VAL A 274 -18.06 -27.63 -18.10
CA VAL A 274 -17.62 -28.56 -17.05
C VAL A 274 -18.51 -28.46 -15.82
N TYR A 275 -19.14 -27.31 -15.56
CA TYR A 275 -20.08 -27.16 -14.47
C TYR A 275 -21.26 -28.15 -14.64
N PRO A 276 -21.57 -28.99 -13.63
CA PRO A 276 -22.60 -30.01 -13.77
C PRO A 276 -23.97 -29.39 -14.02
N SER A 277 -24.64 -29.83 -15.09
CA SER A 277 -26.04 -29.47 -15.33
C SER A 277 -26.93 -30.01 -14.21
N GLU A 278 -28.06 -29.36 -13.98
CA GLU A 278 -29.02 -29.66 -12.90
C GLU A 278 -28.46 -29.37 -11.49
N THR A 279 -27.42 -28.54 -11.39
CA THR A 279 -26.95 -28.05 -10.10
C THR A 279 -27.81 -26.88 -9.64
N LYS A 280 -28.28 -26.92 -8.40
CA LYS A 280 -29.03 -25.82 -7.78
C LYS A 280 -28.06 -24.83 -7.16
N VAL A 281 -28.18 -23.53 -7.48
CA VAL A 281 -27.42 -22.46 -6.82
C VAL A 281 -28.00 -22.13 -5.44
N THR A 282 -27.30 -21.32 -4.64
CA THR A 282 -27.83 -20.86 -3.34
C THR A 282 -29.13 -20.07 -3.49
N ASP A 283 -30.07 -20.24 -2.57
CA ASP A 283 -31.36 -19.53 -2.58
C ASP A 283 -31.18 -18.02 -2.36
N LYS A 284 -30.17 -17.63 -1.57
CA LYS A 284 -29.87 -16.23 -1.24
C LYS A 284 -28.41 -15.93 -1.55
N PRO A 285 -28.13 -15.16 -2.63
CA PRO A 285 -26.76 -14.76 -2.94
C PRO A 285 -26.24 -13.82 -1.85
N GLU A 286 -25.01 -14.07 -1.42
CA GLU A 286 -24.23 -13.21 -0.53
C GLU A 286 -23.58 -12.08 -1.35
N ILE A 287 -23.58 -10.87 -0.79
CA ILE A 287 -22.86 -9.74 -1.38
C ILE A 287 -21.36 -9.98 -1.19
N LEU A 288 -20.63 -10.15 -2.30
CA LEU A 288 -19.17 -10.38 -2.26
C LEU A 288 -18.40 -9.15 -1.81
N PHE A 289 -18.79 -7.98 -2.34
CA PHE A 289 -18.16 -6.69 -2.05
C PHE A 289 -19.25 -5.64 -1.89
N ALA A 290 -19.32 -5.02 -0.72
CA ALA A 290 -20.17 -3.86 -0.50
C ALA A 290 -19.54 -2.65 -1.19
N ARG A 291 -20.39 -1.78 -1.74
CA ARG A 291 -19.91 -0.49 -2.23
C ARG A 291 -19.50 0.37 -1.05
N LEU A 292 -18.39 1.08 -1.22
CA LEU A 292 -17.82 1.96 -0.22
C LEU A 292 -18.09 3.41 -0.60
N ASP A 293 -18.51 4.22 0.37
CA ASP A 293 -18.52 5.67 0.25
C ASP A 293 -17.15 6.21 0.65
N ILE A 294 -16.56 7.03 -0.21
CA ILE A 294 -15.23 7.59 0.04
C ILE A 294 -15.21 8.46 1.30
N LYS A 295 -16.29 9.20 1.59
CA LYS A 295 -16.37 10.06 2.77
C LYS A 295 -16.37 9.23 4.05
N GLU A 296 -17.18 8.17 4.10
CA GLU A 296 -17.22 7.26 5.25
C GLU A 296 -15.89 6.55 5.47
N VAL A 297 -15.17 6.21 4.39
CA VAL A 297 -13.83 5.61 4.49
C VAL A 297 -12.83 6.61 5.05
N LEU A 298 -12.84 7.86 4.57
CA LEU A 298 -11.96 8.92 5.07
C LEU A 298 -12.26 9.28 6.54
N GLU A 299 -13.53 9.38 6.93
CA GLU A 299 -13.95 9.60 8.32
C GLU A 299 -13.47 8.47 9.23
N LYS A 300 -13.59 7.21 8.79
CA LYS A 300 -13.06 6.06 9.56
C LYS A 300 -11.55 6.13 9.73
N ILE A 301 -10.82 6.59 8.73
CA ILE A 301 -9.37 6.77 8.82
C ILE A 301 -9.04 7.86 9.83
N GLU A 302 -9.70 9.02 9.77
CA GLU A 302 -9.52 10.10 10.75
C GLU A 302 -9.77 9.61 12.18
N THR A 303 -10.87 8.88 12.39
CA THR A 303 -11.22 8.33 13.72
C THR A 303 -10.24 7.25 14.17
N THR A 304 -9.76 6.40 13.26
CA THR A 304 -8.78 5.34 13.59
C THR A 304 -7.42 5.95 13.93
N CYS A 305 -7.03 7.06 13.27
CA CYS A 305 -5.83 7.81 13.64
C CYS A 305 -5.95 8.46 15.03
N GLU A 306 -7.13 9.00 15.39
CA GLU A 306 -7.41 9.53 16.74
C GLU A 306 -7.41 8.41 17.81
N ASP A 307 -7.92 7.22 17.48
CA ASP A 307 -7.94 6.07 18.39
C ASP A 307 -6.54 5.46 18.59
N ILE A 308 -5.66 5.49 17.58
CA ILE A 308 -4.27 5.03 17.68
C ILE A 308 -3.45 5.95 18.61
N ASP A 309 -3.74 7.25 18.67
CA ASP A 309 -3.13 8.18 19.63
C ASP A 309 -3.62 7.94 21.07
N SER A 310 -4.79 7.33 21.26
CA SER A 310 -5.35 7.01 22.59
C SER A 310 -5.09 5.58 23.09
N SER A 311 -4.68 4.65 22.21
CA SER A 311 -4.56 3.22 22.51
C SER A 311 -3.14 2.64 22.46
N ASN A 312 -2.13 3.42 22.08
CA ASN A 312 -0.71 3.02 22.08
C ASN A 312 -0.01 3.12 23.46
N GLU A 313 -0.73 3.01 24.58
CA GLU A 313 -0.12 2.93 25.92
C GLU A 313 0.38 1.53 26.32
N GLU A 314 0.04 0.45 25.60
CA GLU A 314 0.56 -0.89 25.96
C GLU A 314 1.01 -1.73 24.74
N ALA A 315 2.32 -2.02 24.75
CA ALA A 315 3.08 -2.99 23.96
C ALA A 315 3.56 -2.55 22.55
N VAL A 316 4.83 -2.14 22.45
CA VAL A 316 5.95 -2.88 21.81
C VAL A 316 7.28 -2.20 22.20
N GLU A 317 8.23 -2.98 22.74
CA GLU A 317 9.63 -2.57 22.94
C GLU A 317 10.42 -2.57 21.62
N THR A 318 11.41 -1.65 21.54
CA THR A 318 12.44 -1.39 20.49
C THR A 318 11.97 -0.48 19.33
N ASP A 319 12.60 0.66 18.98
CA ASP A 319 13.97 1.15 19.15
C ASP A 319 14.03 2.71 19.04
N ALA A 320 14.95 3.32 19.81
CA ALA A 320 15.59 4.65 19.69
C ALA A 320 14.76 5.97 19.57
N ALA A 321 14.74 6.71 20.70
CA ALA A 321 14.71 8.17 20.87
C ALA A 321 13.54 8.98 20.27
N VAL A 322 12.38 8.95 20.95
CA VAL A 322 11.33 9.98 20.82
C VAL A 322 11.16 10.67 22.17
N ILE A 323 11.17 12.00 22.20
CA ILE A 323 10.91 12.82 23.38
C ILE A 323 9.41 13.11 23.39
N ALA A 324 8.67 12.55 24.35
CA ALA A 324 7.25 12.83 24.52
C ALA A 324 7.07 14.23 25.12
N ILE A 325 6.49 15.16 24.36
CA ILE A 325 6.10 16.50 24.82
C ILE A 325 4.58 16.48 24.99
N PRO A 326 4.02 16.90 26.14
CA PRO A 326 2.58 16.94 26.33
C PRO A 326 1.93 17.90 25.34
N ASP A 327 0.83 17.46 24.73
CA ASP A 327 0.11 18.24 23.75
C ASP A 327 -0.47 19.52 24.35
N LYS A 328 -0.37 20.59 23.58
CA LYS A 328 -1.09 21.83 23.84
C LYS A 328 -2.40 21.80 23.06
N ASP A 329 -3.36 22.58 23.53
CA ASP A 329 -4.63 22.79 22.81
C ASP A 329 -4.36 23.12 21.33
N GLU A 330 -5.20 22.55 20.46
CA GLU A 330 -5.14 22.79 19.03
C GLU A 330 -5.30 24.28 18.71
N ILE A 331 -4.44 24.78 17.83
CA ILE A 331 -4.54 26.14 17.29
C ILE A 331 -5.07 26.09 15.87
N SER A 332 -5.80 27.13 15.46
CA SER A 332 -6.28 27.23 14.08
C SER A 332 -5.12 27.54 13.12
N PHE A 333 -5.31 27.24 11.84
CA PHE A 333 -4.36 27.65 10.79
C PHE A 333 -4.16 29.18 10.77
N ASP A 334 -5.20 29.94 11.09
CA ASP A 334 -5.14 31.40 11.19
C ASP A 334 -4.23 31.86 12.35
N ASP A 335 -4.19 31.11 13.46
CA ASP A 335 -3.29 31.40 14.57
C ASP A 335 -1.82 31.19 14.17
N PHE A 336 -1.51 30.16 13.39
CA PHE A 336 -0.16 29.95 12.85
C PHE A 336 0.22 31.03 11.84
N MET A 337 -0.68 31.37 10.91
CA MET A 337 -0.48 32.46 9.94
C MET A 337 -0.31 33.83 10.60
N SER A 338 -0.81 34.01 11.82
CA SER A 338 -0.60 35.22 12.60
C SER A 338 0.82 35.34 13.15
N MET A 339 1.60 34.26 13.22
CA MET A 339 2.98 34.25 13.70
C MET A 339 3.95 34.52 12.56
N GLN A 340 4.93 35.40 12.79
CA GLN A 340 5.91 35.78 11.76
C GLN A 340 7.29 35.21 12.11
N PHE A 341 7.73 34.23 11.33
CA PHE A 341 9.03 33.59 11.49
C PHE A 341 10.00 34.05 10.39
N GLN A 342 11.23 34.41 10.76
CA GLN A 342 12.27 34.82 9.83
C GLN A 342 13.65 34.29 10.22
N ILE A 343 14.53 34.14 9.25
CA ILE A 343 15.95 33.82 9.49
C ILE A 343 16.68 35.07 9.99
N GLY A 344 17.29 34.99 11.17
CA GLY A 344 18.11 36.04 11.76
C GLY A 344 19.59 35.67 11.82
N GLU A 345 20.48 36.64 11.60
CA GLU A 345 21.93 36.48 11.74
C GLU A 345 22.40 37.17 13.03
N VAL A 346 23.08 36.44 13.91
CA VAL A 346 23.56 36.99 15.17
C VAL A 346 24.82 37.84 14.94
N ILE A 347 24.71 39.16 15.11
CA ILE A 347 25.83 40.10 14.93
C ILE A 347 26.73 40.13 16.15
N SER A 348 26.14 40.15 17.34
CA SER A 348 26.87 40.14 18.60
C SER A 348 26.07 39.42 19.68
N CYS A 349 26.78 38.85 20.66
CA CYS A 349 26.17 38.16 21.78
C CYS A 349 26.97 38.49 23.05
N GLU A 350 26.29 38.77 24.15
CA GLU A 350 26.91 39.07 25.45
C GLU A 350 26.19 38.34 26.58
N GLU A 351 26.93 38.05 27.66
CA GLU A 351 26.33 37.48 28.86
C GLU A 351 25.55 38.51 29.67
N VAL A 352 24.34 38.14 30.12
CA VAL A 352 23.55 39.02 30.97
C VAL A 352 24.09 38.99 32.40
N LYS A 353 24.80 40.04 32.84
CA LYS A 353 25.44 40.13 34.18
C LYS A 353 24.52 39.82 35.38
N LYS A 354 23.21 39.99 35.23
CA LYS A 354 22.20 39.73 36.27
C LYS A 354 21.61 38.32 36.24
N SER A 355 22.01 37.44 35.31
CA SER A 355 21.49 36.08 35.18
C SER A 355 22.58 35.08 34.84
N ARG A 356 22.49 33.88 35.42
CA ARG A 356 23.40 32.77 35.11
C ARG A 356 22.93 31.94 33.91
N LYS A 357 21.74 32.20 33.36
CA LYS A 357 21.11 31.39 32.29
C LYS A 357 20.88 32.14 30.97
N LEU A 358 21.05 33.46 30.95
CA LEU A 358 20.63 34.29 29.80
C LEU A 358 21.82 34.82 29.00
N LEU A 359 21.68 34.77 27.68
CA LEU A 359 22.49 35.52 26.72
C LEU A 359 21.65 36.63 26.08
N CYS A 360 22.29 37.74 25.73
CA CYS A 360 21.69 38.86 25.00
C CYS A 360 22.32 38.92 23.61
N SER A 361 21.55 38.61 22.57
CA SER A 361 21.99 38.61 21.18
C SER A 361 21.41 39.79 20.42
N GLN A 362 22.25 40.47 19.63
CA GLN A 362 21.82 41.43 18.60
C GLN A 362 21.65 40.67 17.29
N VAL A 363 20.42 40.46 16.86
CA VAL A 363 20.09 39.63 15.70
C VAL A 363 19.62 40.50 14.55
N LYS A 364 20.30 40.41 13.41
CA LYS A 364 19.90 41.05 12.16
C LYS A 364 18.85 40.19 11.47
N VAL A 365 17.67 40.76 11.28
CA VAL A 365 16.60 40.15 10.50
C VAL A 365 16.30 41.08 9.32
N GLY A 366 16.84 40.73 8.15
CA GLY A 366 16.78 41.57 6.96
C GLY A 366 17.45 42.93 7.18
N ASN A 367 16.64 43.99 7.22
CA ASN A 367 17.11 45.38 7.37
C ASN A 367 17.03 45.93 8.81
N LYS A 368 16.60 45.13 9.77
CA LYS A 368 16.43 45.55 11.17
C LYS A 368 17.34 44.73 12.08
N THR A 369 17.86 45.35 13.13
CA THR A 369 18.56 44.65 14.22
C THR A 369 17.66 44.65 15.44
N MET A 370 17.42 43.46 16.00
CA MET A 370 16.55 43.24 17.15
C MET A 370 17.38 42.71 18.32
N GLN A 371 17.06 43.16 19.53
CA GLN A 371 17.67 42.62 20.74
C GLN A 371 16.84 41.43 21.24
N ILE A 372 17.46 40.25 21.35
CA ILE A 372 16.80 39.03 21.82
C ILE A 372 17.55 38.47 23.02
N VAL A 373 16.82 38.21 24.10
CA VAL A 373 17.38 37.64 25.33
C VAL A 373 16.91 36.20 25.44
N SER A 374 17.82 35.24 25.40
CA SER A 374 17.52 33.80 25.30
C SER A 374 18.18 33.00 26.43
N GLY A 375 17.51 31.91 26.85
CA GLY A 375 17.90 31.03 27.96
C GLY A 375 18.96 29.99 27.64
N ILE A 376 19.81 30.23 26.65
CA ILE A 376 20.65 29.20 26.03
C ILE A 376 22.10 29.16 26.56
N LYS A 377 22.39 29.89 27.64
CA LYS A 377 23.77 30.04 28.17
C LYS A 377 24.38 28.72 28.67
N ALA A 378 23.56 27.72 29.00
CA ALA A 378 24.05 26.41 29.44
C ALA A 378 24.76 25.65 28.30
N ASP A 379 24.33 25.89 27.06
CA ASP A 379 24.74 25.08 25.90
C ASP A 379 25.54 25.88 24.85
N TYR A 380 25.48 27.22 24.89
CA TYR A 380 26.18 28.09 23.96
C TYR A 380 26.96 29.19 24.68
N THR A 381 28.15 29.47 24.15
CA THR A 381 28.97 30.62 24.54
C THR A 381 28.69 31.84 23.64
N PRO A 382 28.93 33.07 24.11
CA PRO A 382 28.79 34.27 23.28
C PRO A 382 29.56 34.22 21.95
N GLU A 383 30.76 33.64 21.95
CA GLU A 383 31.62 33.52 20.78
C GLU A 383 31.03 32.57 19.72
N GLU A 384 30.42 31.46 20.15
CA GLU A 384 29.78 30.49 19.25
C GLU A 384 28.48 31.00 18.63
N MET A 385 27.87 32.03 19.22
CA MET A 385 26.63 32.60 18.74
C MET A 385 26.85 33.55 17.57
N VAL A 386 27.98 34.27 17.54
CA VAL A 386 28.26 35.29 16.51
C VAL A 386 28.39 34.62 15.13
N GLY A 387 27.64 35.13 14.15
CA GLY A 387 27.63 34.65 12.76
C GLY A 387 26.67 33.49 12.48
N LYS A 388 25.99 32.94 13.50
CA LYS A 388 24.96 31.90 13.28
C LYS A 388 23.70 32.48 12.65
N LYS A 389 23.13 31.75 11.70
CA LYS A 389 21.82 31.99 11.10
C LYS A 389 20.79 31.10 11.77
N VAL A 390 19.82 31.71 12.45
CA VAL A 390 18.87 31.02 13.34
C VAL A 390 17.44 31.42 13.03
N MET A 391 16.48 30.56 13.34
CA MET A 391 15.05 30.88 13.21
C MET A 391 14.58 31.79 14.35
N VAL A 392 13.87 32.87 14.00
CA VAL A 392 13.42 33.91 14.93
C VAL A 392 11.92 34.17 14.75
N LEU A 393 11.17 34.16 15.86
CA LEU A 393 9.81 34.71 15.90
C LEU A 393 9.88 36.22 16.14
N VAL A 394 9.45 37.01 15.17
CA VAL A 394 9.72 38.47 15.12
C VAL A 394 8.55 39.35 15.54
N ASN A 395 7.34 38.82 15.60
CA ASN A 395 6.12 39.59 15.91
C ASN A 395 5.57 39.33 17.32
N LEU A 396 6.41 38.84 18.24
CA LEU A 396 6.09 38.69 19.65
C LEU A 396 6.07 40.06 20.35
N LYS A 397 5.18 40.26 21.33
CA LYS A 397 5.19 41.48 22.16
C LYS A 397 6.51 41.56 22.95
N PRO A 398 7.23 42.70 22.93
CA PRO A 398 8.49 42.83 23.65
C PRO A 398 8.34 42.58 25.16
N ALA A 399 9.23 41.77 25.72
CA ALA A 399 9.22 41.37 27.13
C ALA A 399 10.51 41.83 27.84
N LYS A 400 10.42 42.23 29.11
CA LYS A 400 11.60 42.58 29.92
C LYS A 400 12.12 41.34 30.65
N LEU A 401 13.32 40.89 30.30
CA LEU A 401 14.01 39.75 30.94
C LEU A 401 15.28 40.25 31.63
N ALA A 402 15.38 40.04 32.95
CA ALA A 402 16.51 40.48 33.78
C ALA A 402 16.91 41.98 33.63
N GLY A 403 15.94 42.83 33.25
CA GLY A 403 16.13 44.27 33.05
C GLY A 403 16.49 44.69 31.62
N LEU A 404 16.65 43.76 30.69
CA LEU A 404 16.86 43.99 29.26
C LEU A 404 15.57 43.72 28.48
N LEU A 405 15.36 44.42 27.36
CA LEU A 405 14.22 44.22 26.48
C LEU A 405 14.51 43.10 25.49
N SER A 406 13.62 42.11 25.36
CA SER A 406 13.65 41.09 24.32
C SER A 406 12.53 41.37 23.32
N GLU A 407 12.88 41.61 22.07
CA GLU A 407 11.97 42.00 20.99
C GLU A 407 11.52 40.81 20.12
N GLY A 408 12.01 39.61 20.41
CA GLY A 408 11.67 38.39 19.70
C GLY A 408 12.10 37.14 20.49
N MET A 409 12.00 35.98 19.85
CA MET A 409 12.37 34.68 20.43
C MET A 409 13.19 33.84 19.45
N LEU A 410 14.29 33.24 19.93
CA LEU A 410 15.04 32.23 19.19
C LEU A 410 14.41 30.86 19.41
N LEU A 411 14.26 30.09 18.34
CA LEU A 411 13.72 28.73 18.41
C LEU A 411 14.84 27.71 18.65
N CYS A 412 14.65 26.85 19.64
CA CYS A 412 15.57 25.76 19.98
C CYS A 412 14.77 24.45 20.10
N ALA A 413 15.39 23.34 19.70
CA ALA A 413 14.98 22.00 20.11
C ALA A 413 15.70 21.64 21.43
N GLU A 414 15.05 20.85 22.27
CA GLU A 414 15.59 20.35 23.54
C GLU A 414 15.71 18.82 23.44
N ASP A 415 16.86 18.25 23.85
CA ASP A 415 17.05 16.80 23.89
C ASP A 415 16.65 16.17 25.25
N GLN A 416 16.80 14.84 25.39
CA GLN A 416 16.42 14.09 26.60
C GLN A 416 17.18 14.51 27.86
N ASP A 417 18.35 15.13 27.71
CA ASP A 417 19.20 15.60 28.79
C ASP A 417 18.98 17.10 29.10
N GLY A 418 18.01 17.74 28.42
CA GLY A 418 17.69 19.16 28.56
C GLY A 418 18.64 20.09 27.82
N LYS A 419 19.41 19.58 26.85
CA LYS A 419 20.38 20.35 26.06
C LYS A 419 19.70 21.02 24.88
N LEU A 420 20.00 22.31 24.67
CA LEU A 420 19.36 23.10 23.62
C LEU A 420 20.14 23.11 22.30
N ALA A 421 19.43 22.86 21.19
CA ALA A 421 19.92 22.96 19.82
C ALA A 421 19.20 24.09 19.07
N LEU A 422 19.92 25.09 18.56
CA LEU A 422 19.31 26.17 17.76
C LEU A 422 18.77 25.64 16.43
N MET A 423 17.56 26.06 16.07
CA MET A 423 16.96 25.69 14.78
C MET A 423 17.58 26.50 13.63
N VAL A 424 18.09 25.79 12.63
CA VAL A 424 18.75 26.35 11.44
C VAL A 424 18.14 25.76 10.17
N ALA A 425 18.14 26.52 9.08
CA ALA A 425 17.69 26.01 7.79
C ALA A 425 18.71 25.00 7.22
N GLU A 426 18.23 23.92 6.58
CA GLU A 426 19.07 22.90 5.95
C GLU A 426 19.97 23.50 4.85
N LYS A 427 19.49 24.54 4.17
CA LYS A 427 20.23 25.29 3.15
C LYS A 427 20.59 26.68 3.65
N ASP A 428 21.68 27.24 3.13
CA ASP A 428 22.07 28.60 3.46
C ASP A 428 21.05 29.61 2.93
N MET A 429 20.39 30.33 3.83
CA MET A 429 19.36 31.31 3.51
C MET A 429 19.82 32.73 3.90
N PRO A 430 19.40 33.79 3.18
CA PRO A 430 19.73 35.15 3.55
C PRO A 430 19.02 35.58 4.84
N SER A 431 19.64 36.47 5.62
CA SER A 431 18.98 37.11 6.75
C SER A 431 17.72 37.85 6.29
N GLY A 432 16.62 37.65 7.00
CA GLY A 432 15.29 38.19 6.69
C GLY A 432 14.43 37.31 5.78
N ALA A 433 14.92 36.13 5.37
CA ALA A 433 14.10 35.15 4.66
C ALA A 433 12.91 34.74 5.54
N GLU A 434 11.71 34.79 4.96
CA GLU A 434 10.47 34.36 5.60
C GLU A 434 10.41 32.83 5.65
N ILE A 435 9.89 32.31 6.77
CA ILE A 435 9.65 30.88 6.99
C ILE A 435 8.14 30.68 6.86
N THR A 436 7.72 29.93 5.84
CA THR A 436 6.32 29.69 5.47
C THR A 436 5.89 28.27 5.76
#